data_AF-A0A3D4A7J0-F1
#
_entry.id   AF-A0A3D4A7J0-F1
#
_cell.length_a   1.000
_cell.length_b   1.000
_cell.length_c   1.000
_cell.angle_alpha   90.00
_cell.angle_beta   90.00
_cell.angle_gamma   90.00
#
_symmetry.space_group_name_H-M   'P 1'
#
loop_
_entity.id
_entity.type
_entity.pdbx_description
1 polymer ?
#
loop_
_entity_poly.entity_id
_entity_poly.type
_entity_poly.pdbx_seq_one_letter_code
_entity_poly.pdbx_strand_id
1 'polypeptide(L)'
;MVLLGVFASTAWNPAANGGVDGLLAGNSSFFLKQLGAVLFSSGWAFVFTLGMLWIIDRITIVRVEDAHEELGLDEAIHGETAYVEVDVAGIRPGQPL
;
A
#
# COMPACT_ATOMS: atom_id res chain seq x y z
N MET A 1 10.92 -1.12 -10.86
CA MET A 1 11.77 -0.17 -11.60
C MET A 1 13.26 -0.54 -11.51
N VAL A 2 13.88 -0.60 -10.32
CA VAL A 2 15.33 -0.85 -10.18
C VAL A 2 15.80 -2.16 -10.84
N LEU A 3 15.22 -3.31 -10.48
CA LEU A 3 15.64 -4.61 -11.03
C LEU A 3 15.35 -4.75 -12.53
N LEU A 4 14.29 -4.10 -13.02
CA LEU A 4 14.03 -4.00 -14.46
C LEU A 4 15.18 -3.27 -15.16
N GLY A 5 15.66 -2.16 -14.59
CA GLY A 5 16.82 -1.45 -15.12
C GLY A 5 18.12 -2.27 -15.12
N VAL A 6 18.26 -3.24 -14.22
CA VAL A 6 19.45 -4.11 -14.12
C VAL A 6 19.39 -5.28 -15.11
N PHE A 7 18.25 -5.98 -15.14
CA PHE A 7 18.11 -7.28 -15.80
C PHE A 7 17.33 -7.27 -17.12
N ALA A 8 16.80 -6.12 -17.56
CA ALA A 8 16.13 -6.06 -18.85
C ALA A 8 17.05 -6.58 -19.96
N SER A 9 16.47 -7.37 -20.88
CA SER A 9 17.23 -7.91 -22.00
C SER A 9 16.36 -8.04 -23.24
N THR A 10 16.94 -7.65 -24.37
CA THR A 10 16.32 -7.81 -25.69
C THR A 10 16.19 -9.27 -26.12
N ALA A 11 16.86 -10.21 -25.45
CA ALA A 11 16.69 -11.64 -25.66
C ALA A 11 15.26 -12.13 -25.32
N TRP A 12 14.62 -11.48 -24.33
CA TRP A 12 13.26 -11.82 -23.88
C TRP A 12 12.20 -10.87 -24.44
N ASN A 13 12.57 -9.63 -24.74
CA ASN A 13 11.72 -8.66 -25.40
C ASN A 13 12.47 -8.02 -26.58
N PRO A 14 12.27 -8.50 -27.83
CA PRO A 14 13.02 -8.02 -28.98
C PRO A 14 12.90 -6.50 -29.18
N ALA A 15 13.99 -5.87 -29.65
CA ALA A 15 14.02 -4.43 -29.92
C ALA A 15 12.97 -4.00 -30.97
N ALA A 16 12.59 -4.89 -31.91
CA ALA A 16 11.53 -4.64 -32.88
C ALA A 16 10.16 -4.36 -32.22
N ASN A 17 9.94 -4.84 -30.98
CA ASN A 17 8.74 -4.61 -30.18
C ASN A 17 8.94 -3.52 -29.12
N GLY A 18 10.03 -2.73 -29.20
CA GLY A 18 10.36 -1.68 -28.25
C GLY A 18 11.08 -2.16 -26.98
N GLY A 19 11.58 -3.40 -26.97
CA GLY A 19 12.40 -3.88 -25.87
C GLY A 19 13.77 -3.18 -25.78
N VAL A 20 14.32 -3.16 -24.57
CA VAL A 20 15.58 -2.49 -24.24
C VAL A 20 16.41 -3.35 -23.31
N ASP A 21 17.73 -3.25 -23.44
CA ASP A 21 18.65 -3.88 -22.51
C ASP A 21 18.81 -3.06 -21.22
N GLY A 22 19.15 -3.74 -20.13
CA GLY A 22 19.47 -3.19 -18.82
C GLY A 22 20.98 -3.15 -18.56
N LEU A 23 21.34 -2.85 -17.31
CA LEU A 23 22.72 -2.61 -16.89
C LEU A 23 23.65 -3.79 -17.20
N LEU A 24 23.23 -5.03 -16.92
CA LEU A 24 24.07 -6.23 -17.14
C LEU A 24 24.31 -6.54 -18.62
N ALA A 25 23.42 -6.06 -19.50
CA ALA A 25 23.57 -6.14 -20.94
C ALA A 25 24.21 -4.85 -21.54
N GLY A 26 24.77 -3.98 -20.67
CA GLY A 26 25.58 -2.83 -21.07
C GLY A 26 24.83 -1.49 -21.15
N ASN A 27 23.52 -1.45 -20.92
CA ASN A 27 22.73 -0.23 -21.06
C ASN A 27 22.54 0.50 -19.72
N SER A 28 23.57 1.26 -19.32
CA SER A 28 23.52 2.07 -18.09
C SER A 28 22.49 3.22 -18.16
N SER A 29 22.19 3.73 -19.35
CA SER A 29 21.21 4.81 -19.54
C SER A 29 19.80 4.37 -19.14
N PHE A 30 19.40 3.15 -19.51
CA PHE A 30 18.10 2.61 -19.09
C PHE A 30 18.01 2.42 -17.58
N PHE A 31 19.05 1.91 -16.93
CA PHE A 31 19.10 1.78 -15.47
C PHE A 31 18.92 3.13 -14.76
N LEU A 32 19.62 4.19 -15.20
CA LEU A 32 19.48 5.53 -14.64
C LEU A 32 18.08 6.12 -14.84
N LYS A 33 17.45 5.87 -16.01
CA LYS A 33 16.05 6.26 -16.24
C LYS A 33 15.10 5.56 -15.27
N GLN A 34 15.30 4.27 -15.02
CA GLN A 34 14.48 3.51 -14.06
C GLN A 34 14.69 3.99 -12.61
N LEU A 35 15.92 4.37 -12.25
CA LEU A 35 16.20 4.97 -10.95
C LEU A 35 15.53 6.34 -10.79
N GLY A 36 15.62 7.20 -11.81
CA GLY A 36 14.88 8.46 -11.84
C GLY A 36 13.37 8.23 -11.72
N ALA A 37 12.82 7.30 -12.50
CA ALA A 37 11.40 6.98 -12.48
C ALA A 37 10.90 6.59 -11.08
N VAL A 38 11.61 5.72 -10.36
CA VAL A 38 11.19 5.34 -8.99
C VAL A 38 11.29 6.51 -8.01
N LEU A 39 12.34 7.32 -8.08
CA LEU A 39 12.49 8.49 -7.21
C LEU A 39 11.39 9.52 -7.45
N PHE A 40 11.08 9.82 -8.72
CA PHE A 40 10.01 10.75 -9.07
C PHE A 40 8.63 10.20 -8.69
N SER A 41 8.32 8.95 -9.02
CA SER A 41 7.02 8.37 -8.68
C SER A 41 6.80 8.29 -7.17
N SER A 42 7.83 7.89 -6.41
CA SER A 42 7.76 7.81 -4.96
C SER A 42 7.66 9.18 -4.32
N GLY A 43 8.46 10.16 -4.80
CA GLY A 43 8.39 11.54 -4.33
C GLY A 43 7.02 12.16 -4.58
N TRP A 44 6.47 12.00 -5.79
CA TRP A 44 5.13 12.47 -6.13
C TRP A 44 4.07 11.82 -5.25
N ALA A 45 4.04 10.49 -5.17
CA ALA A 45 3.04 9.78 -4.37
C ALA A 45 3.10 10.20 -2.89
N PHE A 46 4.31 10.30 -2.33
CA PHE A 46 4.49 10.70 -0.93
C PHE A 46 4.00 12.14 -0.67
N VAL A 47 4.46 13.11 -1.47
CA VAL A 47 4.09 14.52 -1.30
C VAL A 47 2.61 14.74 -1.56
N PHE A 48 2.07 14.14 -2.63
CA PHE A 48 0.67 14.27 -2.98
C PHE A 48 -0.23 13.65 -1.91
N THR A 49 0.06 12.42 -1.47
CA THR A 49 -0.74 11.75 -0.45
C THR A 49 -0.68 12.50 0.88
N LEU A 50 0.50 12.91 1.36
CA LEU A 50 0.60 13.68 2.60
C LEU A 50 -0.09 15.05 2.49
N GLY A 51 0.07 15.74 1.36
CA GLY A 51 -0.60 17.01 1.09
C GLY A 51 -2.12 16.84 1.12
N MET A 52 -2.65 15.80 0.46
CA MET A 52 -4.08 15.50 0.48
C MET A 52 -4.58 15.15 1.87
N LEU A 53 -3.89 14.27 2.61
CA LEU A 53 -4.27 13.94 3.99
C LEU A 53 -4.29 15.19 4.86
N TRP A 54 -3.29 16.06 4.75
CA TRP A 54 -3.22 17.33 5.49
C TRP A 54 -4.36 18.30 5.12
N ILE A 55 -4.76 18.36 3.84
CA ILE A 55 -5.90 19.18 3.40
C ILE A 55 -7.20 18.61 3.95
N ILE A 56 -7.42 17.30 3.78
CA ILE A 56 -8.65 16.62 4.19
C ILE A 56 -8.83 16.73 5.70
N ASP A 57 -7.78 16.54 6.49
CA ASP A 57 -7.81 16.60 7.96
C ASP A 57 -8.34 17.94 8.52
N ARG A 58 -8.26 19.02 7.74
CA ARG A 58 -8.81 20.33 8.11
C ARG A 58 -10.31 20.47 7.91
N ILE A 59 -10.89 19.66 7.03
CA ILE A 59 -12.31 19.71 6.67
C ILE A 59 -13.04 18.56 7.37
N THR A 60 -12.46 17.36 7.28
CA THR A 60 -12.94 16.12 7.88
C THR A 60 -11.75 15.44 8.54
N ILE A 61 -11.67 15.54 9.86
CA ILE A 61 -10.58 14.96 10.67
C ILE A 61 -10.38 13.50 10.26
N VAL A 62 -9.17 13.16 9.80
CA VAL A 62 -8.90 11.85 9.19
C VAL A 62 -8.62 10.79 10.26
N ARG A 63 -7.96 11.19 11.35
CA ARG A 63 -7.61 10.29 12.46
C ARG A 63 -8.53 10.54 13.65
N VAL A 64 -9.11 9.48 14.18
CA VAL A 64 -9.97 9.54 15.39
C VAL A 64 -9.16 9.97 16.61
N GLU A 65 -9.84 10.46 17.64
CA GLU A 65 -9.21 10.74 18.93
C GLU A 65 -8.63 9.46 19.54
N ASP A 66 -7.51 9.57 20.27
CA ASP A 66 -6.79 8.40 20.83
C ASP A 66 -7.71 7.54 21.73
N ALA A 67 -8.69 8.15 22.41
CA ALA A 67 -9.67 7.42 23.22
C ALA A 67 -10.61 6.52 22.39
N HIS A 68 -11.01 6.96 21.19
CA HIS A 68 -11.79 6.14 20.26
C HIS A 68 -10.92 5.07 19.59
N GLU A 69 -9.63 5.37 19.37
CA GLU A 69 -8.66 4.38 18.87
C GLU A 69 -8.44 3.25 19.89
N GLU A 70 -8.39 3.58 21.19
CA GLU A 70 -8.22 2.61 22.29
C GLU A 70 -9.48 1.77 22.56
N LEU A 71 -10.68 2.38 22.49
CA LEU A 71 -11.95 1.66 22.62
C LEU A 71 -12.22 0.72 21.43
N GLY A 72 -11.72 1.08 20.25
CA GLY A 72 -11.98 0.38 19.00
C GLY A 72 -13.08 1.09 18.18
N LEU A 73 -12.87 1.20 16.86
CA LEU A 73 -13.74 1.99 15.97
C LEU A 73 -15.16 1.42 15.85
N ASP A 74 -15.32 0.11 16.02
CA ASP A 74 -16.64 -0.53 15.96
C ASP A 74 -17.50 -0.07 17.14
N GLU A 75 -16.95 -0.06 18.36
CA GLU A 75 -17.67 0.41 19.54
C GLU A 75 -17.77 1.94 19.56
N ALA A 76 -16.69 2.66 19.24
CA ALA A 76 -16.64 4.11 19.33
C ALA A 76 -17.46 4.86 18.27
N ILE A 77 -17.57 4.32 17.05
CA ILE A 77 -18.25 5.00 15.93
C ILE A 77 -19.55 4.30 15.54
N HIS A 78 -19.58 2.97 15.59
CA HIS A 78 -20.72 2.18 15.13
C HIS A 78 -21.59 1.65 16.29
N GLY A 79 -21.10 1.67 17.53
CA GLY A 79 -21.82 1.16 18.70
C GLY A 79 -21.99 -0.36 18.71
N GLU A 80 -21.14 -1.07 17.96
CA GLU A 80 -21.24 -2.52 17.73
C GLU A 80 -19.96 -3.23 18.19
N THR A 81 -20.08 -4.52 18.52
CA THR A 81 -18.92 -5.39 18.77
C THR A 81 -18.80 -6.37 17.59
N ALA A 82 -17.68 -6.32 16.85
CA ALA A 82 -17.49 -7.17 15.67
C ALA A 82 -17.50 -8.68 16.00
N TYR A 83 -17.03 -9.03 17.18
CA TYR A 83 -17.02 -10.40 17.68
C TYR A 83 -17.77 -10.45 19.00
N VAL A 84 -18.91 -11.14 19.00
CA VAL A 84 -19.55 -11.52 20.26
C VAL A 84 -18.68 -12.59 20.87
N GLU A 85 -18.14 -12.33 22.06
CA GLU A 85 -17.38 -13.32 22.80
C GLU A 85 -18.33 -14.47 23.11
N VAL A 86 -18.21 -15.57 22.36
CA VAL A 86 -18.98 -16.77 22.63
C VAL A 86 -18.39 -17.34 23.91
N ASP A 87 -19.08 -17.09 25.03
CA ASP A 87 -18.74 -17.71 26.30
C ASP A 87 -18.89 -19.23 26.16
N VAL A 88 -17.77 -19.90 25.86
CA VAL A 88 -17.66 -21.35 25.78
C VAL A 88 -17.94 -22.02 27.13
N ALA A 89 -17.91 -21.28 28.24
CA ALA A 89 -18.35 -21.80 29.55
C ALA A 89 -19.88 -21.84 29.67
N GLY A 90 -20.62 -21.13 28.80
CA GLY A 90 -22.08 -21.15 28.70
C GLY A 90 -22.66 -22.10 27.66
N ILE A 91 -21.83 -22.68 26.77
CA ILE A 91 -22.30 -23.63 25.75
C ILE A 91 -22.69 -24.95 26.43
N ARG A 92 -23.99 -25.15 26.63
CA ARG A 92 -24.53 -26.48 26.89
C ARG A 92 -24.37 -27.32 25.62
N PRO A 93 -23.97 -28.59 25.72
CA PRO A 93 -23.87 -29.45 24.54
C PRO A 93 -25.25 -29.50 23.83
N GLY A 94 -25.34 -28.99 22.60
CA GLY A 94 -26.51 -29.18 21.73
C GLY A 94 -27.26 -27.95 21.21
N GLN A 95 -26.80 -26.71 21.43
CA GLN A 95 -27.38 -25.57 20.71
C GLN A 95 -26.72 -25.39 19.33
N PRO A 96 -27.50 -25.36 18.23
CA PRO A 96 -26.97 -24.99 16.92
C PRO A 96 -26.63 -23.49 16.88
N LEU A 97 -25.64 -23.17 16.04
CA LEU A 97 -25.16 -21.81 15.76
C LEU A 97 -26.28 -20.90 15.25
#